data_AF-A0A455SFJ2-F1
#
_entry.id   AF-A0A455SFJ2-F1
#
_cell.length_a   1.000
_cell.length_b   1.000
_cell.length_c   1.000
_cell.angle_alpha   90.00
_cell.angle_beta   90.00
_cell.angle_gamma   90.00
#
_symmetry.space_group_name_H-M   'P 1'
#
loop_
_entity.id
_entity.type
_entity.pdbx_description
1 polymer ?
#
loop_
_entity_poly.entity_id
_entity_poly.type
_entity_poly.pdbx_seq_one_letter_code
_entity_poly.pdbx_strand_id
1 'polypeptide(L)'
;MQEGETHPPVQKVAIYARVSSAEQKTNLERQAERLLQYCEARGYPVAQVIKEIASGVNESRPKLLSLLKDTSITHIVVEHKDRLTRFGFRYLETLLEAQRRTIEVVHVAENDKEDVIADLGAIVYSFMARLYGQRSAKRKTEALVEQLKQEDR
;
A
#
# COMPACT_ATOMS: atom_id res chain seq x y z
N MET A 1 25.00 8.15 -39.93
CA MET A 1 24.70 7.56 -38.60
C MET A 1 23.36 8.15 -38.20
N GLN A 2 22.27 7.40 -38.34
CA GLN A 2 20.94 7.87 -37.96
C GLN A 2 20.82 7.78 -36.44
N GLU A 3 20.59 8.92 -35.82
CA GLU A 3 20.29 9.05 -34.39
C GLU A 3 19.04 8.24 -34.09
N GLY A 4 19.17 7.26 -33.18
CA GLY A 4 18.05 6.42 -32.76
C GLY A 4 17.02 7.28 -32.04
N GLU A 5 15.82 7.38 -32.61
CA GLU A 5 14.64 7.92 -31.96
C GLU A 5 14.42 7.16 -30.64
N THR A 6 14.78 7.78 -29.51
CA THR A 6 14.36 7.28 -28.22
C THR A 6 12.89 7.59 -28.07
N HIS A 7 12.03 6.69 -28.54
CA HIS A 7 10.62 6.74 -28.18
C HIS A 7 10.51 6.84 -26.66
N PRO A 8 9.68 7.75 -26.13
CA PRO A 8 9.43 7.79 -24.69
C PRO A 8 8.97 6.39 -24.26
N PRO A 9 9.52 5.84 -23.16
CA PRO A 9 9.16 4.51 -22.72
C PRO A 9 7.64 4.43 -22.60
N VAL A 10 7.04 3.42 -23.24
CA VAL A 10 5.59 3.22 -23.23
C VAL A 10 5.13 3.20 -21.78
N GLN A 11 4.34 4.21 -21.40
CA GLN A 11 3.82 4.31 -20.04
C GLN A 11 2.96 3.07 -19.78
N LYS A 12 3.28 2.32 -18.72
CA LYS A 12 2.56 1.11 -18.34
C LYS A 12 2.19 1.24 -16.88
N VAL A 13 0.89 1.45 -16.63
CA VAL A 13 0.38 1.85 -15.32
C VAL A 13 -0.13 0.64 -14.55
N ALA A 14 0.25 0.55 -13.28
CA ALA A 14 -0.33 -0.39 -12.34
C ALA A 14 -1.09 0.38 -11.25
N ILE A 15 -2.31 -0.05 -10.96
CA ILE A 15 -3.06 0.40 -9.78
C ILE A 15 -2.76 -0.56 -8.64
N TYR A 16 -2.46 -0.04 -7.44
CA TYR A 16 -2.30 -0.84 -6.24
C TYR A 16 -3.25 -0.35 -5.12
N ALA A 17 -4.19 -1.22 -4.76
CA ALA A 17 -5.18 -1.02 -3.73
C ALA A 17 -4.95 -1.99 -2.56
N ARG A 18 -5.11 -1.51 -1.32
CA ARG A 18 -4.82 -2.26 -0.10
C ARG A 18 -5.79 -1.91 1.04
N VAL A 19 -6.25 -2.93 1.74
CA VAL A 19 -6.93 -2.83 3.05
C VAL A 19 -6.29 -3.78 4.06
N SER A 20 -6.49 -3.53 5.36
CA SER A 20 -5.82 -4.30 6.41
C SER A 20 -6.56 -5.58 6.79
N SER A 21 -7.89 -5.59 6.62
CA SER A 21 -8.78 -6.70 7.00
C SER A 21 -9.61 -7.21 5.83
N ALA A 22 -9.94 -8.50 5.86
CA ALA A 22 -10.87 -9.10 4.91
C ALA A 22 -12.30 -8.54 5.01
N GLU A 23 -12.66 -8.00 6.18
CA GLU A 23 -13.95 -7.32 6.41
C GLU A 23 -14.07 -6.06 5.55
N GLN A 24 -12.95 -5.43 5.21
CA GLN A 24 -12.88 -4.23 4.37
C GLN A 24 -12.85 -4.56 2.87
N LYS A 25 -13.16 -5.79 2.45
CA LYS A 25 -13.11 -6.20 1.03
C LYS A 25 -13.97 -5.31 0.12
N THR A 26 -15.15 -4.89 0.59
CA THR A 26 -15.99 -3.94 -0.16
C THR A 26 -15.31 -2.59 -0.35
N ASN A 27 -14.57 -2.12 0.65
CA ASN A 27 -13.79 -0.88 0.54
C ASN A 27 -12.63 -1.05 -0.46
N LEU A 28 -11.94 -2.20 -0.42
CA LEU A 28 -10.88 -2.53 -1.38
C LEU A 28 -11.36 -2.46 -2.84
N GLU A 29 -12.56 -2.96 -3.12
CA GLU A 29 -13.15 -2.90 -4.46
C GLU A 29 -13.49 -1.46 -4.87
N ARG A 30 -14.11 -0.67 -3.97
CA ARG A 30 -14.42 0.74 -4.22
C ARG A 30 -13.16 1.57 -4.44
N GLN A 31 -12.12 1.36 -3.64
CA GLN A 31 -10.81 1.98 -3.81
C GLN A 31 -10.22 1.68 -5.20
N ALA A 32 -10.23 0.42 -5.62
CA ALA A 32 -9.73 0.04 -6.94
C ALA A 32 -10.53 0.69 -8.07
N GLU A 33 -11.86 0.78 -7.93
CA GLU A 33 -12.74 1.43 -8.90
C GLU A 33 -12.48 2.95 -8.99
N ARG A 34 -12.35 3.65 -7.86
CA ARG A 34 -12.00 5.08 -7.83
C ARG A 34 -10.66 5.35 -8.52
N LEU A 35 -9.65 4.52 -8.25
CA LEU A 35 -8.33 4.64 -8.89
C LEU A 35 -8.39 4.33 -10.39
N LEU A 36 -9.26 3.40 -10.81
CA LEU A 36 -9.46 3.08 -12.22
C LEU A 36 -10.08 4.27 -12.96
N GLN A 37 -11.17 4.83 -12.44
CA GLN A 37 -11.81 6.03 -12.99
C GLN A 37 -10.84 7.22 -13.06
N TYR A 38 -10.01 7.38 -12.03
CA TYR A 38 -8.95 8.39 -12.02
C TYR A 38 -7.94 8.19 -13.16
N CYS A 39 -7.46 6.96 -13.36
CA CYS A 39 -6.53 6.64 -14.45
C CYS A 39 -7.17 6.84 -15.82
N GLU A 40 -8.45 6.45 -15.99
CA GLU A 40 -9.21 6.65 -17.22
C GLU A 40 -9.35 8.14 -17.56
N ALA A 41 -9.70 8.97 -16.57
CA ALA A 41 -9.80 10.42 -16.73
C ALA A 41 -8.47 11.08 -17.11
N ARG A 42 -7.33 10.49 -16.73
CA ARG A 42 -5.99 10.93 -17.12
C ARG A 42 -5.50 10.33 -18.44
N GLY A 43 -6.27 9.44 -19.07
CA GLY A 43 -5.85 8.73 -20.28
C GLY A 43 -4.71 7.74 -20.05
N TYR A 44 -4.54 7.26 -18.80
CA TYR A 44 -3.48 6.32 -18.46
C TYR A 44 -3.81 4.90 -18.97
N PRO A 45 -2.88 4.24 -19.69
CA PRO A 45 -3.05 2.84 -20.09
C PRO A 45 -2.79 1.92 -18.89
N VAL A 46 -3.85 1.59 -18.15
CA VAL A 46 -3.80 0.67 -17.01
C VAL A 46 -3.55 -0.75 -17.50
N ALA A 47 -2.38 -1.30 -17.18
CA ALA A 47 -1.99 -2.66 -17.53
C ALA A 47 -2.38 -3.68 -16.46
N GLN A 48 -2.49 -3.27 -15.20
CA GLN A 48 -2.89 -4.15 -14.11
C GLN A 48 -3.56 -3.40 -12.95
N VAL A 49 -4.52 -4.06 -12.32
CA VAL A 49 -5.17 -3.62 -11.08
C VAL A 49 -4.90 -4.67 -10.00
N ILE A 50 -4.11 -4.29 -9.00
CA ILE A 50 -3.68 -5.17 -7.92
C ILE A 50 -4.44 -4.80 -6.65
N LYS A 51 -5.13 -5.79 -6.10
CA LYS A 51 -5.90 -5.69 -4.85
C LYS A 51 -5.30 -6.62 -3.80
N GLU A 52 -4.91 -6.09 -2.65
CA GLU A 52 -4.25 -6.87 -1.60
C GLU A 52 -4.88 -6.62 -0.21
N ILE A 53 -5.04 -7.70 0.56
CA ILE A 53 -5.52 -7.63 1.94
C ILE A 53 -4.33 -7.98 2.83
N ALA A 54 -3.76 -6.97 3.46
CA ALA A 54 -2.60 -7.09 4.34
C ALA A 54 -2.39 -5.78 5.09
N SER A 55 -1.83 -5.88 6.30
CA SER A 55 -1.35 -4.73 7.07
C SER A 55 -0.33 -3.89 6.29
N GLY A 56 -0.34 -2.57 6.49
CA GLY A 56 0.60 -1.64 5.86
C GLY A 56 2.04 -1.80 6.34
N VAL A 57 2.26 -2.48 7.48
CA VAL A 57 3.60 -2.80 8.01
C VAL A 57 4.11 -4.18 7.58
N ASN A 58 3.31 -4.97 6.85
CA ASN A 58 3.75 -6.27 6.35
C ASN A 58 4.71 -6.09 5.15
N GLU A 59 5.99 -6.40 5.34
CA GLU A 59 7.02 -6.31 4.29
C GLU A 59 6.98 -7.49 3.30
N SER A 60 6.31 -8.59 3.66
CA SER A 60 6.24 -9.83 2.88
C SER A 60 4.95 -9.95 2.04
N ARG A 61 4.41 -8.82 1.58
CA ARG A 61 3.18 -8.76 0.77
C ARG A 61 3.43 -9.30 -0.65
N PRO A 62 2.91 -10.49 -1.02
CA PRO A 62 3.31 -11.15 -2.25
C PRO A 62 2.92 -10.36 -3.51
N LYS A 63 1.78 -9.66 -3.52
CA LYS A 63 1.33 -8.91 -4.70
C LYS A 63 2.13 -7.62 -4.86
N LEU A 64 2.37 -6.89 -3.76
CA LEU A 64 3.26 -5.73 -3.80
C LEU A 64 4.67 -6.11 -4.23
N LEU A 65 5.25 -7.19 -3.67
CA LEU A 65 6.59 -7.63 -4.06
C LEU A 65 6.65 -8.06 -5.53
N SER A 66 5.60 -8.70 -6.04
CA SER A 66 5.50 -9.02 -7.48
C SER A 66 5.46 -7.74 -8.34
N LEU A 67 4.70 -6.73 -7.94
CA LEU A 67 4.64 -5.43 -8.62
C LEU A 67 5.98 -4.70 -8.63
N LEU A 68 6.69 -4.70 -7.49
CA LEU A 68 7.99 -4.06 -7.39
C LEU A 68 9.06 -4.77 -8.24
N LYS A 69 8.96 -6.10 -8.39
CA LYS A 69 9.84 -6.90 -9.27
C LYS A 69 9.55 -6.73 -10.76
N ASP A 70 8.31 -6.40 -11.13
CA ASP A 70 7.94 -6.15 -12.52
C ASP A 70 8.47 -4.76 -12.97
N THR A 71 9.65 -4.76 -13.57
CA THR A 71 10.29 -3.57 -14.12
C THR A 71 9.63 -3.06 -15.40
N SER A 72 8.66 -3.79 -15.99
CA SER A 72 7.89 -3.30 -17.13
C SER A 72 6.88 -2.22 -16.73
N ILE A 73 6.53 -2.13 -15.44
CA ILE A 73 5.64 -1.10 -14.91
C ILE A 73 6.43 0.18 -14.65
N THR A 74 6.10 1.23 -15.38
CA THR A 74 6.76 2.53 -15.27
C THR A 74 6.06 3.48 -14.31
N HIS A 75 4.79 3.23 -13.98
CA HIS A 75 3.98 4.09 -13.12
C HIS A 75 3.07 3.29 -12.20
N ILE A 76 3.12 3.57 -10.90
CA ILE A 76 2.30 2.93 -9.88
C ILE A 76 1.36 3.96 -9.27
N VAL A 77 0.06 3.74 -9.35
CA VAL A 77 -0.96 4.63 -8.79
C VAL A 77 -1.52 4.02 -7.51
N VAL A 78 -1.50 4.79 -6.44
CA VAL A 78 -2.08 4.44 -5.14
C VAL A 78 -2.97 5.58 -4.63
N GLU A 79 -3.96 5.24 -3.81
CA GLU A 79 -4.85 6.27 -3.25
C GLU A 79 -4.13 7.14 -2.21
N HIS A 80 -3.39 6.48 -1.32
CA HIS A 80 -2.59 7.11 -0.27
C HIS A 80 -1.21 6.46 -0.14
N LYS A 81 -0.26 7.19 0.45
CA LYS A 81 1.08 6.65 0.77
C LYS A 81 1.01 5.39 1.63
N ASP A 82 0.08 5.38 2.59
CA ASP A 82 -0.10 4.28 3.53
C ASP A 82 -0.72 3.01 2.91
N ARG A 83 -1.36 3.14 1.74
CA ARG A 83 -1.81 1.99 0.95
C ARG A 83 -0.61 1.23 0.43
N LEU A 84 0.41 1.94 -0.03
CA LEU A 84 1.65 1.32 -0.47
C LEU A 84 2.45 0.76 0.72
N THR A 85 2.66 1.55 1.77
CA THR A 85 3.40 1.11 2.97
C THR A 85 3.20 2.07 4.13
N ARG A 86 3.15 1.54 5.37
CA ARG A 86 3.07 2.39 6.57
C ARG A 86 4.38 3.16 6.82
N PHE A 87 5.53 2.56 6.48
CA PHE A 87 6.85 3.16 6.63
C PHE A 87 7.72 2.92 5.38
N GLY A 88 8.74 3.75 5.19
CA GLY A 88 9.69 3.56 4.09
C GLY A 88 9.14 3.94 2.71
N PHE A 89 8.03 4.68 2.62
CA PHE A 89 7.51 5.20 1.34
C PHE A 89 8.59 5.95 0.56
N ARG A 90 9.35 6.82 1.24
CA ARG A 90 10.46 7.56 0.64
C ARG A 90 11.54 6.63 0.07
N TYR A 91 11.84 5.52 0.74
CA TYR A 91 12.82 4.56 0.24
C TYR A 91 12.33 3.87 -1.03
N LEU A 92 11.06 3.46 -1.06
CA LEU A 92 10.46 2.88 -2.27
C LEU A 92 10.44 3.88 -3.43
N GLU A 93 10.05 5.12 -3.15
CA GLU A 93 10.06 6.22 -4.13
C GLU A 93 11.47 6.42 -4.72
N THR A 94 12.49 6.62 -3.89
CA THR A 94 13.88 6.79 -4.34
C THR A 94 14.40 5.59 -5.14
N LEU A 95 14.10 4.35 -4.72
CA LEU A 95 14.53 3.15 -5.42
C LEU A 95 13.85 2.98 -6.79
N LEU A 96 12.58 3.37 -6.89
CA LEU A 96 11.83 3.33 -8.14
C LEU A 96 12.26 4.44 -9.09
N GLU A 97 12.54 5.65 -8.58
CA GLU A 97 13.08 6.76 -9.37
C GLU A 97 14.41 6.38 -10.04
N ALA A 98 15.29 5.65 -9.33
CA ALA A 98 16.53 5.11 -9.90
C ALA A 98 16.29 4.13 -11.07
N GLN A 99 15.09 3.54 -11.14
CA GLN A 99 14.65 2.66 -12.23
C GLN A 99 13.80 3.40 -13.29
N ARG A 100 13.71 4.74 -13.21
CA ARG A 100 12.80 5.58 -14.03
C ARG A 100 11.33 5.21 -13.89
N ARG A 101 10.95 4.75 -12.69
CA ARG A 101 9.59 4.41 -12.30
C ARG A 101 9.08 5.44 -11.32
N THR A 102 7.79 5.70 -11.33
CA THR A 102 7.18 6.73 -10.48
C THR A 102 6.01 6.16 -9.69
N ILE A 103 5.79 6.71 -8.49
CA ILE A 103 4.60 6.45 -7.68
C ILE A 103 3.75 7.72 -7.69
N GLU A 104 2.49 7.60 -8.08
CA GLU A 104 1.51 8.68 -8.00
C GLU A 104 0.51 8.41 -6.88
N VAL A 105 0.28 9.43 -6.05
CA VAL A 105 -0.62 9.35 -4.89
C VAL A 105 -1.78 10.30 -5.09
N VAL A 106 -3.00 9.76 -5.21
CA VAL A 106 -4.20 10.54 -5.57
C VAL A 106 -4.70 11.43 -4.42
N HIS A 107 -4.42 11.09 -3.15
CA HIS A 107 -4.85 11.83 -1.94
C HIS A 107 -6.38 12.04 -1.87
N VAL A 108 -7.16 10.96 -2.02
CA VAL A 108 -8.61 11.01 -1.79
C VAL A 108 -8.86 10.98 -0.29
N ALA A 109 -9.24 12.08 0.36
CA ALA A 109 -9.37 12.13 1.83
C ALA A 109 -10.19 10.96 2.43
N GLU A 110 -9.53 10.00 3.07
CA GLU A 110 -10.15 8.96 3.91
C GLU A 110 -9.42 8.89 5.27
N ASN A 111 -10.21 8.91 6.35
CA ASN A 111 -9.73 8.71 7.72
C ASN A 111 -9.80 7.22 8.08
N ASP A 112 -8.87 6.42 7.55
CA ASP A 112 -8.77 4.99 7.88
C ASP A 112 -8.08 4.77 9.25
N LYS A 113 -8.64 5.34 10.30
CA LYS A 113 -8.13 5.20 11.68
C LYS A 113 -7.99 3.73 12.10
N GLU A 114 -8.94 2.88 11.69
CA GLU A 114 -8.90 1.44 11.97
C GLU A 114 -7.64 0.77 11.43
N ASP A 115 -7.20 1.14 10.22
CA ASP A 115 -5.96 0.63 9.63
C ASP A 115 -4.71 1.08 10.40
N VAL A 116 -4.73 2.32 10.90
CA VAL A 116 -3.64 2.86 11.73
C VAL A 116 -3.55 2.12 13.06
N ILE A 117 -4.68 1.91 13.74
CA ILE A 117 -4.75 1.17 15.00
C ILE A 117 -4.30 -0.29 14.80
N ALA A 118 -4.75 -0.94 13.72
CA ALA A 118 -4.37 -2.30 13.39
C ALA A 118 -2.84 -2.42 13.15
N ASP A 119 -2.27 -1.49 12.39
CA ASP A 119 -0.83 -1.47 12.12
C ASP A 119 -0.01 -1.18 13.39
N LEU A 120 -0.45 -0.25 14.25
CA LEU A 120 0.18 -0.02 15.54
C LEU A 120 0.14 -1.26 16.43
N GLY A 121 -1.01 -1.93 16.50
CA GLY A 121 -1.18 -3.20 17.20
C GLY A 121 -0.20 -4.26 16.70
N ALA A 122 -0.04 -4.40 15.38
CA ALA A 122 0.91 -5.35 14.78
C ALA A 122 2.37 -5.04 15.15
N ILE A 123 2.77 -3.77 15.16
CA ILE A 123 4.10 -3.34 15.59
C ILE A 123 4.33 -3.68 17.06
N VAL A 124 3.41 -3.25 17.94
CA VAL A 124 3.50 -3.49 19.39
C VAL A 124 3.55 -4.99 19.68
N TYR A 125 2.72 -5.78 19.02
CA TYR A 125 2.74 -7.24 19.13
C TYR A 125 4.12 -7.82 18.80
N SER A 126 4.71 -7.41 17.68
CA SER A 126 6.04 -7.88 17.25
C SER A 126 7.11 -7.60 18.31
N PHE A 127 7.11 -6.40 18.89
CA PHE A 127 8.02 -6.07 19.99
C PHE A 127 7.72 -6.87 21.26
N MET A 128 6.45 -6.92 21.68
CA MET A 128 6.06 -7.63 22.90
C MET A 128 6.29 -9.14 22.81
N ALA A 129 6.11 -9.75 21.64
CA ALA A 129 6.35 -11.18 21.42
C ALA A 129 7.82 -11.53 21.62
N ARG A 130 8.74 -10.64 21.23
CA ARG A 130 10.18 -10.77 21.45
C ARG A 130 10.58 -10.52 22.91
N LEU A 131 9.93 -9.58 23.60
CA LEU A 131 10.26 -9.21 24.97
C LEU A 131 9.66 -10.17 26.03
N TYR A 132 8.42 -10.61 25.83
CA TYR A 132 7.61 -11.27 26.87
C TYR A 132 7.07 -12.65 26.45
N GLY A 133 7.38 -13.10 25.22
CA GLY A 133 6.81 -14.30 24.63
C GLY A 133 5.38 -14.14 24.12
N GLN A 134 4.97 -15.06 23.24
CA GLN A 134 3.76 -14.94 22.42
C GLN A 134 2.47 -14.79 23.25
N ARG A 135 2.32 -15.54 24.36
CA ARG A 135 1.09 -15.51 25.18
C ARG A 135 0.87 -14.16 25.87
N SER A 136 1.92 -13.58 26.47
CA SER A 136 1.79 -12.27 27.12
C SER A 136 1.63 -11.15 26.11
N ALA A 137 2.27 -11.27 24.94
CA ALA A 137 2.19 -10.27 23.88
C ALA A 137 0.78 -10.12 23.33
N LYS A 138 0.11 -11.24 23.07
CA LYS A 138 -1.27 -11.26 22.57
C LYS A 138 -2.21 -10.49 23.52
N ARG A 139 -2.25 -10.89 24.80
CA ARG A 139 -3.14 -10.26 25.79
C ARG A 139 -2.90 -8.76 25.95
N LYS A 140 -1.63 -8.33 26.01
CA LYS A 140 -1.28 -6.92 26.19
C LYS A 140 -1.59 -6.09 24.95
N THR A 141 -1.36 -6.65 23.76
CA THR A 141 -1.68 -5.96 22.49
C THR A 141 -3.18 -5.83 22.30
N GLU A 142 -3.95 -6.88 22.57
CA GLU A 142 -5.41 -6.85 22.49
C GLU A 142 -6.01 -5.80 23.44
N ALA A 143 -5.51 -5.74 24.68
CA ALA A 143 -5.94 -4.72 25.64
C ALA A 143 -5.63 -3.29 25.15
N LEU A 144 -4.44 -3.05 24.60
CA LEU A 144 -4.06 -1.76 24.03
C LEU A 144 -4.94 -1.37 22.84
N VAL A 145 -5.16 -2.30 21.90
CA VAL A 145 -5.99 -2.05 20.72
C VAL A 145 -7.43 -1.74 21.12
N GLU A 146 -7.98 -2.44 22.12
CA GLU A 146 -9.32 -2.18 22.63
C GLU A 146 -9.42 -0.80 23.29
N GLN A 147 -8.43 -0.40 24.11
CA GLN A 147 -8.39 0.94 24.70
C GLN A 147 -8.38 2.04 23.64
N LEU A 148 -7.55 1.89 22.60
CA LEU A 148 -7.46 2.85 21.49
C LEU A 148 -8.77 2.97 20.70
N LYS A 149 -9.57 1.89 20.62
CA LYS A 149 -10.89 1.93 19.99
C LYS A 149 -11.96 2.57 20.87
N GLN A 150 -11.83 2.45 22.19
CA GLN A 150 -12.79 3.01 23.16
C GLN A 150 -12.60 4.50 23.39
N GLU A 151 -11.37 5.01 23.35
CA GLU A 151 -11.09 6.46 23.46
C GLU A 151 -11.59 7.28 22.26
N ASP A 152 -11.97 6.62 21.16
CA ASP A 152 -12.46 7.25 19.93
C ASP A 152 -14.02 7.28 19.84
N ARG A 153 -14.73 6.81 20.87
CA ARG A 153 -16.20 6.83 20.98
C ARG A 153 -16.69 7.98 21.86
#